data_AF-A0A926GVY0-F1
#
_entry.id   AF-A0A926GVY0-F1
#
_cell.length_a   1.000
_cell.length_b   1.000
_cell.length_c   1.000
_cell.angle_alpha   90.00
_cell.angle_beta   90.00
_cell.angle_gamma   90.00
#
_symmetry.space_group_name_H-M   'P 1'
#
loop_
_entity.id
_entity.type
_entity.pdbx_description
1 polymer ?
#
loop_
_entity_poly.entity_id
_entity_poly.type
_entity_poly.pdbx_seq_one_letter_code
_entity_poly.pdbx_strand_id
1 'polypeptide(L)'
;MKYLCWKKALAAFPAVVLLIGIVMLAAFAPGAAFASTSGIFGGGPLYINAANRINELKNSGFKEVVVWNIQVRPNGDLNFNGEFPLCSNGSYIGGSTHPDFAGNMAILKQGTVQRVTFSVGSSNVGDFQNIRDLVNSQGTGSGSILYRNFRALKTAIPALDAIDLDDENCYDLSTMVKFCVMLGNQGYKVALDPYTNAGFWTSVASQVNAQRGGTIDAIHLQCYDGGGGNNPCAWNFGGIPVYPGVWNNVDSPSSVQTKMTNWKNQCGISGGWMWLYDGFIGNAAQYAAAINNGIGPSTLINGVYEIAAATTGNALDCYGFGNTNGTPIQLWPYAGTNNQKWLVNSLNNGYYSIRTINPNGTIGRSLDCTGASPNNGTYIGLWDWNGGPWQQWQITATSGGRYKISTAGTKPDGTRNVLDGENCSGANNTRILLWPWSGGSCQQEWFFLLK
;
A
#
# COMPACT_ATOMS: atom_id res chain seq x y z
N MET A 1 92.44 -5.87 -4.53
CA MET A 1 91.70 -4.70 -5.05
C MET A 1 90.21 -4.89 -4.75
N LYS A 2 89.63 -3.89 -4.08
CA LYS A 2 88.22 -3.45 -4.05
C LYS A 2 87.11 -4.52 -3.93
N TYR A 3 86.48 -4.64 -2.75
CA TYR A 3 85.13 -4.10 -2.39
C TYR A 3 84.02 -4.80 -3.21
N LEU A 4 83.07 -5.56 -2.65
CA LEU A 4 82.14 -5.20 -1.58
C LEU A 4 81.54 -6.46 -0.93
N CYS A 5 81.21 -6.31 0.34
CA CYS A 5 80.72 -7.28 1.31
C CYS A 5 79.16 -7.18 1.32
N TRP A 6 78.33 -8.18 1.63
CA TRP A 6 78.04 -8.64 2.99
C TRP A 6 77.21 -9.95 2.97
N LYS A 7 77.68 -10.90 3.78
CA LYS A 7 76.98 -11.99 4.47
C LYS A 7 75.69 -11.45 5.16
N LYS A 8 74.61 -12.19 5.44
CA LYS A 8 74.45 -13.59 5.85
C LYS A 8 72.95 -13.89 6.05
N ALA A 9 72.60 -15.15 5.81
CA ALA A 9 71.67 -16.01 6.56
C ALA A 9 70.21 -15.56 6.78
N LEU A 10 69.31 -16.26 6.08
CA LEU A 10 67.92 -16.52 6.48
C LEU A 10 67.89 -17.25 7.84
N ALA A 11 67.10 -16.71 8.77
CA ALA A 11 66.51 -17.47 9.87
C ALA A 11 65.03 -17.09 9.95
N ALA A 12 64.16 -18.09 9.90
CA ALA A 12 62.71 -17.96 9.87
C ALA A 12 62.16 -17.48 11.23
N PHE A 13 61.17 -16.59 11.17
CA PHE A 13 60.19 -16.34 12.25
C PHE A 13 58.79 -16.24 11.63
N PRO A 14 57.74 -16.58 12.40
CA PRO A 14 56.41 -16.90 11.88
C PRO A 14 55.61 -15.64 11.55
N ALA A 15 54.76 -15.75 10.52
CA ALA A 15 53.86 -14.69 10.10
C ALA A 15 52.88 -14.34 11.22
N VAL A 16 53.02 -13.14 11.76
CA VAL A 16 51.98 -12.45 12.52
C VAL A 16 50.87 -12.10 11.54
N VAL A 17 49.77 -12.86 11.57
CA VAL A 17 48.54 -12.50 10.87
C VAL A 17 47.91 -11.35 11.66
N LEU A 18 48.10 -10.13 11.17
CA LEU A 18 47.37 -8.95 11.63
C LEU A 18 45.92 -9.09 11.15
N LEU A 19 45.05 -9.66 11.99
CA LEU A 19 43.61 -9.64 11.75
C LEU A 19 43.13 -8.19 11.92
N ILE A 20 43.07 -7.45 10.81
CA ILE A 20 42.35 -6.19 10.76
C ILE A 20 40.86 -6.55 10.85
N GLY A 21 40.34 -6.52 12.07
CA GLY A 21 38.91 -6.61 12.32
C GLY A 21 38.23 -5.41 11.67
N ILE A 22 37.61 -5.63 10.51
CA ILE A 22 36.64 -4.70 9.96
C ILE A 22 35.45 -4.72 10.92
N VAL A 23 35.42 -3.76 11.85
CA VAL A 23 34.19 -3.38 12.53
C VAL A 23 33.29 -2.80 11.43
N MET A 24 32.42 -3.63 10.88
CA MET A 24 31.25 -3.13 10.17
C MET A 24 30.44 -2.34 11.20
N LEU A 25 30.60 -1.02 11.22
CA LEU A 25 29.53 -0.16 11.68
C LEU A 25 28.35 -0.45 10.76
N ALA A 26 27.45 -1.33 11.22
CA ALA A 26 26.08 -1.33 10.76
C ALA A 26 25.52 0.04 11.13
N ALA A 27 25.63 0.99 10.20
CA ALA A 27 24.79 2.17 10.22
C ALA A 27 23.36 1.64 10.30
N PHE A 28 22.71 1.87 11.45
CA PHE A 28 21.27 1.78 11.54
C PHE A 28 20.73 2.73 10.49
N ALA A 29 20.36 2.19 9.33
CA ALA A 29 19.46 2.89 8.44
C ALA A 29 18.21 3.19 9.27
N PRO A 30 17.72 4.44 9.32
CA PRO A 30 16.37 4.67 9.80
C PRO A 30 15.47 3.73 9.00
N GLY A 31 14.72 2.89 9.71
CA GLY A 31 13.98 1.78 9.11
C GLY A 31 13.27 2.24 7.86
N ALA A 32 13.54 1.58 6.73
CA ALA A 32 12.88 1.86 5.47
C ALA A 32 11.37 1.91 5.75
N ALA A 33 10.77 3.08 5.50
CA ALA A 33 9.32 3.21 5.53
C ALA A 33 8.75 2.08 4.68
N PHE A 34 7.77 1.35 5.23
CA PHE A 34 7.14 0.26 4.49
C PHE A 34 6.71 0.80 3.12
N ALA A 35 7.15 0.11 2.06
CA ALA A 35 6.61 0.31 0.73
C ALA A 35 5.08 0.18 0.80
N SER A 36 4.40 0.81 -0.16
CA SER A 36 2.96 1.02 -0.15
C SER A 36 2.15 -0.11 0.52
N THR A 37 1.39 0.19 1.59
CA THR A 37 0.74 -0.86 2.40
C THR A 37 -0.77 -0.87 2.21
N SER A 38 -1.34 -2.06 2.08
CA SER A 38 -2.78 -2.28 2.27
C SER A 38 -2.96 -3.12 3.52
N GLY A 39 -3.84 -2.70 4.41
CA GLY A 39 -4.11 -3.44 5.63
C GLY A 39 -5.58 -3.67 5.90
N ILE A 40 -5.86 -4.53 6.88
CA ILE A 40 -7.22 -4.92 7.25
C ILE A 40 -7.30 -5.23 8.74
N PHE A 41 -8.34 -4.71 9.41
CA PHE A 41 -8.72 -5.15 10.74
C PHE A 41 -9.51 -6.46 10.64
N GLY A 42 -9.00 -7.50 11.25
CA GLY A 42 -9.67 -8.78 11.44
C GLY A 42 -10.25 -8.86 12.85
N GLY A 43 -11.49 -9.33 12.97
CA GLY A 43 -12.16 -9.58 14.24
C GLY A 43 -12.23 -11.06 14.60
N GLY A 44 -13.42 -11.47 15.03
CA GLY A 44 -13.82 -12.87 15.32
C GLY A 44 -13.23 -13.95 14.38
N PRO A 45 -13.26 -13.74 13.05
CA PRO A 45 -12.81 -14.73 12.07
C PRO A 45 -11.36 -15.19 12.18
N LEU A 46 -10.51 -14.49 12.95
CA LEU A 46 -9.11 -14.88 13.12
C LEU A 46 -8.89 -16.01 14.15
N TYR A 47 -9.91 -16.35 14.93
CA TYR A 47 -9.90 -17.55 15.80
C TYR A 47 -11.16 -18.43 15.60
N ILE A 48 -12.26 -17.89 15.05
CA ILE A 48 -13.43 -18.67 14.64
C ILE A 48 -13.30 -19.10 13.17
N ASN A 49 -13.33 -20.41 12.91
CA ASN A 49 -13.09 -20.96 11.56
C ASN A 49 -11.76 -20.49 10.94
N ALA A 50 -10.75 -20.27 11.79
CA ALA A 50 -9.52 -19.56 11.46
C ALA A 50 -8.81 -20.11 10.21
N ALA A 51 -8.70 -21.42 10.04
CA ALA A 51 -7.95 -22.02 8.93
C ALA A 51 -8.37 -21.48 7.55
N ASN A 52 -9.68 -21.39 7.28
CA ASN A 52 -10.19 -20.87 6.01
C ASN A 52 -9.95 -19.36 5.87
N ARG A 53 -10.10 -18.61 6.96
CA ARG A 53 -9.99 -17.15 7.00
C ARG A 53 -8.54 -16.69 6.86
N ILE A 54 -7.64 -17.37 7.54
CA ILE A 54 -6.19 -17.20 7.40
C ILE A 54 -5.76 -17.52 5.97
N ASN A 55 -6.30 -18.59 5.35
CA ASN A 55 -5.98 -18.93 3.96
C ASN A 55 -6.50 -17.90 2.95
N GLU A 56 -7.66 -17.28 3.21
CA GLU A 56 -8.15 -16.17 2.39
C GLU A 56 -7.26 -14.93 2.54
N LEU A 57 -7.04 -14.48 3.78
CA LEU A 57 -6.30 -13.26 4.09
C LEU A 57 -4.85 -13.34 3.62
N LYS A 58 -4.16 -14.47 3.82
CA LYS A 58 -2.78 -14.64 3.33
C LYS A 58 -2.66 -14.51 1.81
N ASN A 59 -3.72 -14.85 1.06
CA ASN A 59 -3.73 -14.80 -0.40
C ASN A 59 -4.48 -13.58 -0.97
N SER A 60 -4.96 -12.68 -0.11
CA SER A 60 -5.83 -11.58 -0.51
C SER A 60 -5.11 -10.47 -1.27
N GLY A 61 -3.81 -10.26 -1.03
CA GLY A 61 -3.11 -9.07 -1.50
C GLY A 61 -2.91 -8.00 -0.44
N PHE A 62 -3.58 -8.11 0.72
CA PHE A 62 -3.25 -7.28 1.89
C PHE A 62 -1.81 -7.55 2.34
N LYS A 63 -1.13 -6.49 2.78
CA LYS A 63 0.24 -6.50 3.31
C LYS A 63 0.28 -6.55 4.83
N GLU A 64 -0.79 -6.09 5.47
CA GLU A 64 -0.91 -6.12 6.92
C GLU A 64 -2.26 -6.66 7.37
N VAL A 65 -2.25 -7.46 8.43
CA VAL A 65 -3.46 -7.92 9.12
C VAL A 65 -3.36 -7.48 10.57
N VAL A 66 -4.30 -6.65 10.99
CA VAL A 66 -4.49 -6.27 12.40
C VAL A 66 -5.48 -7.26 13.02
N VAL A 67 -5.05 -7.93 14.07
CA VAL A 67 -5.82 -8.93 14.82
C VAL A 67 -6.43 -8.23 16.02
N TRP A 68 -7.74 -8.03 15.98
CA TRP A 68 -8.49 -7.19 16.91
C TRP A 68 -9.58 -7.99 17.64
N ASN A 69 -9.83 -7.80 18.95
CA ASN A 69 -9.23 -6.84 19.89
C ASN A 69 -8.44 -7.55 21.01
N ILE A 70 -7.28 -7.01 21.42
CA ILE A 70 -6.57 -7.37 22.65
C ILE A 70 -7.02 -6.47 23.81
N GLN A 71 -7.76 -7.03 24.75
CA GLN A 71 -8.18 -6.35 25.97
C GLN A 71 -7.12 -6.44 27.06
N VAL A 72 -6.89 -5.34 27.77
CA VAL A 72 -6.02 -5.27 28.95
C VAL A 72 -6.88 -5.16 30.19
N ARG A 73 -6.88 -6.22 31.01
CA ARG A 73 -7.66 -6.28 32.25
C ARG A 73 -7.01 -5.45 33.38
N PRO A 74 -7.75 -5.08 34.44
CA PRO A 74 -7.19 -4.31 35.57
C PRO A 74 -6.01 -4.99 36.27
N ASN A 75 -5.94 -6.33 36.25
CA ASN A 75 -4.82 -7.10 36.80
C ASN A 75 -3.64 -7.24 35.81
N GLY A 76 -3.76 -6.69 34.60
CA GLY A 76 -2.77 -6.73 33.52
C GLY A 76 -2.91 -7.90 32.55
N ASP A 77 -3.83 -8.85 32.80
CA ASP A 77 -4.06 -9.97 31.88
C ASP A 77 -4.48 -9.49 30.49
N LEU A 78 -4.04 -10.22 29.46
CA LEU A 78 -4.37 -9.94 28.07
C LEU A 78 -5.40 -10.95 27.58
N ASN A 79 -6.53 -10.48 27.05
CA ASN A 79 -7.59 -11.33 26.49
C ASN A 79 -7.83 -11.01 25.02
N PHE A 80 -8.16 -12.01 24.21
CA PHE A 80 -8.61 -11.82 22.84
C PHE A 80 -10.14 -11.70 22.79
N ASN A 81 -10.65 -10.57 22.30
CA ASN A 81 -12.07 -10.24 22.15
C ASN A 81 -12.92 -10.43 23.43
N GLY A 82 -12.29 -10.49 24.60
CA GLY A 82 -12.93 -10.90 25.84
C GLY A 82 -13.33 -12.38 25.92
N GLU A 83 -13.04 -13.17 24.88
CA GLU A 83 -13.51 -14.54 24.73
C GLU A 83 -12.53 -15.57 25.27
N PHE A 84 -11.22 -15.37 25.09
CA PHE A 84 -10.23 -16.27 25.66
C PHE A 84 -8.96 -15.54 26.13
N PRO A 85 -8.29 -16.08 27.18
CA PRO A 85 -7.11 -15.46 27.73
C PRO A 85 -5.88 -15.73 26.85
N LEU A 86 -5.05 -14.72 26.63
CA LEU A 86 -3.79 -14.83 25.90
C LEU A 86 -2.59 -14.90 26.83
N CYS A 87 -2.50 -13.97 27.79
CA CYS A 87 -1.38 -13.90 28.72
C CYS A 87 -1.86 -13.61 30.14
N SER A 88 -1.26 -14.29 31.11
CA SER A 88 -1.47 -14.01 32.53
C SER A 88 -0.18 -14.23 33.31
N ASN A 89 0.08 -13.36 34.29
CA ASN A 89 1.24 -13.39 35.17
C ASN A 89 2.60 -13.61 34.47
N GLY A 90 2.80 -13.01 33.29
CA GLY A 90 4.03 -13.12 32.51
C GLY A 90 4.17 -14.43 31.72
N SER A 91 3.08 -15.16 31.51
CA SER A 91 3.06 -16.40 30.72
C SER A 91 2.02 -16.32 29.62
N TYR A 92 2.34 -16.85 28.45
CA TYR A 92 1.35 -17.07 27.39
C TYR A 92 0.52 -18.30 27.72
N ILE A 93 -0.78 -18.13 27.85
CA ILE A 93 -1.74 -19.18 28.21
C ILE A 93 -2.77 -19.45 27.11
N GLY A 94 -2.77 -18.66 26.03
CA GLY A 94 -3.71 -18.82 24.91
C GLY A 94 -3.71 -20.21 24.27
N GLY A 95 -2.56 -20.88 24.24
CA GLY A 95 -2.43 -22.23 23.68
C GLY A 95 -3.26 -23.31 24.42
N SER A 96 -3.69 -23.04 25.64
CA SER A 96 -4.57 -23.96 26.39
C SER A 96 -5.99 -24.03 25.85
N THR A 97 -6.47 -22.95 25.21
CA THR A 97 -7.82 -22.86 24.62
C THR A 97 -7.78 -22.83 23.11
N HIS A 98 -6.74 -22.20 22.53
CA HIS A 98 -6.56 -22.02 21.09
C HIS A 98 -5.13 -22.41 20.69
N PRO A 99 -4.79 -23.71 20.68
CA PRO A 99 -3.42 -24.19 20.42
C PRO A 99 -2.85 -23.73 19.08
N ASP A 100 -3.70 -23.55 18.07
CA ASP A 100 -3.27 -23.17 16.72
C ASP A 100 -3.10 -21.66 16.53
N PHE A 101 -3.50 -20.82 17.50
CA PHE A 101 -3.58 -19.37 17.31
C PHE A 101 -2.22 -18.74 16.94
N ALA A 102 -1.16 -19.08 17.67
CA ALA A 102 0.19 -18.60 17.37
C ALA A 102 0.68 -19.09 15.99
N GLY A 103 0.38 -20.33 15.63
CA GLY A 103 0.70 -20.91 14.33
C GLY A 103 -0.04 -20.23 13.18
N ASN A 104 -1.31 -19.89 13.37
CA ASN A 104 -2.13 -19.18 12.41
C ASN A 104 -1.55 -17.80 12.07
N MET A 105 -1.00 -17.08 13.06
CA MET A 105 -0.31 -15.81 12.82
C MET A 105 0.92 -15.97 11.93
N ALA A 106 1.66 -17.08 12.09
CA ALA A 106 2.78 -17.39 11.21
C ALA A 106 2.31 -17.77 9.78
N ILE A 107 1.18 -18.47 9.65
CA ILE A 107 0.62 -18.86 8.36
C ILE A 107 0.15 -17.64 7.55
N LEU A 108 -0.39 -16.59 8.20
CA LEU A 108 -0.73 -15.33 7.51
C LEU A 108 0.46 -14.82 6.68
N LYS A 109 1.67 -14.88 7.24
CA LYS A 109 2.90 -14.37 6.61
C LYS A 109 3.47 -15.26 5.50
N GLN A 110 2.83 -16.39 5.19
CA GLN A 110 3.25 -17.29 4.09
C GLN A 110 2.73 -16.85 2.72
N GLY A 111 1.95 -15.78 2.64
CA GLY A 111 1.44 -15.21 1.39
C GLY A 111 1.82 -13.75 1.20
N THR A 112 0.84 -12.89 0.91
CA THR A 112 1.06 -11.47 0.64
C THR A 112 1.24 -10.62 1.89
N VAL A 113 0.76 -11.11 3.05
CA VAL A 113 0.86 -10.43 4.33
C VAL A 113 2.32 -10.44 4.80
N GLN A 114 2.85 -9.26 5.08
CA GLN A 114 4.23 -9.04 5.52
C GLN A 114 4.27 -8.65 7.00
N ARG A 115 3.16 -8.13 7.53
CA ARG A 115 3.05 -7.64 8.89
C ARG A 115 1.81 -8.19 9.59
N VAL A 116 1.98 -8.72 10.79
CA VAL A 116 0.88 -9.06 11.70
C VAL A 116 0.94 -8.13 12.90
N THR A 117 -0.18 -7.47 13.17
CA THR A 117 -0.29 -6.47 14.22
C THR A 117 -1.43 -6.86 15.14
N PHE A 118 -1.27 -6.69 16.45
CA PHE A 118 -2.38 -6.90 17.40
C PHE A 118 -2.87 -5.54 17.86
N SER A 119 -4.17 -5.29 17.79
CA SER A 119 -4.73 -4.00 18.24
C SER A 119 -5.19 -4.10 19.68
N VAL A 120 -4.81 -3.10 20.49
CA VAL A 120 -5.24 -2.93 21.88
C VAL A 120 -6.23 -1.79 21.93
N GLY A 121 -7.39 -2.08 22.49
CA GLY A 121 -8.44 -1.10 22.72
C GLY A 121 -9.57 -1.18 21.70
N SER A 122 -10.67 -0.59 22.13
CA SER A 122 -11.82 -0.25 21.31
C SER A 122 -12.70 0.69 22.10
N SER A 123 -13.68 1.32 21.44
CA SER A 123 -14.66 2.18 22.09
C SER A 123 -15.25 1.58 23.37
N ASN A 124 -15.13 2.31 24.49
CA ASN A 124 -15.74 2.03 25.80
C ASN A 124 -15.32 0.74 26.55
N VAL A 125 -14.16 0.14 26.26
CA VAL A 125 -13.73 -1.13 26.93
C VAL A 125 -12.81 -0.94 28.15
N GLY A 126 -12.29 0.28 28.37
CA GLY A 126 -11.54 0.63 29.58
C GLY A 126 -10.06 0.21 29.58
N ASP A 127 -9.57 -0.33 28.46
CA ASP A 127 -8.21 -0.90 28.35
C ASP A 127 -7.12 0.14 28.64
N PHE A 128 -7.23 1.35 28.09
CA PHE A 128 -6.23 2.39 28.28
C PHE A 128 -6.27 3.02 29.68
N GLN A 129 -7.41 3.02 30.36
CA GLN A 129 -7.50 3.36 31.78
C GLN A 129 -6.75 2.32 32.62
N ASN A 130 -6.92 1.03 32.33
CA ASN A 130 -6.17 -0.04 32.99
C ASN A 130 -4.67 0.08 32.72
N ILE A 131 -4.27 0.35 31.48
CA ILE A 131 -2.86 0.60 31.12
C ILE A 131 -2.30 1.79 31.91
N ARG A 132 -3.00 2.92 31.94
CA ARG A 132 -2.59 4.11 32.70
C ARG A 132 -2.37 3.76 34.18
N ASP A 133 -3.34 3.09 34.80
CA ASP A 133 -3.30 2.78 36.23
C ASP A 133 -2.19 1.76 36.56
N LEU A 134 -1.95 0.78 35.69
CA LEU A 134 -0.85 -0.18 35.81
C LEU A 134 0.52 0.48 35.59
N VAL A 135 0.65 1.37 34.60
CA VAL A 135 1.89 2.13 34.37
C VAL A 135 2.20 3.04 35.56
N ASN A 136 1.19 3.70 36.12
CA ASN A 136 1.37 4.57 37.28
C ASN A 136 1.73 3.78 38.55
N SER A 137 1.13 2.61 38.76
CA SER A 137 1.36 1.81 39.97
C SER A 137 2.62 0.95 39.92
N GLN A 138 3.00 0.41 38.75
CA GLN A 138 4.09 -0.57 38.61
C GLN A 138 5.25 -0.07 37.74
N GLY A 139 5.08 1.04 37.03
CA GLY A 139 6.00 1.46 35.98
C GLY A 139 5.94 0.54 34.76
N THR A 140 6.99 0.60 33.93
CA THR A 140 7.13 -0.19 32.69
C THR A 140 8.39 -1.05 32.66
N GLY A 141 9.06 -1.20 33.81
CA GLY A 141 10.23 -2.06 33.96
C GLY A 141 9.87 -3.55 33.92
N SER A 142 10.90 -4.40 33.92
CA SER A 142 10.76 -5.86 33.80
C SER A 142 9.94 -6.54 34.91
N GLY A 143 9.74 -5.88 36.05
CA GLY A 143 8.87 -6.33 37.13
C GLY A 143 7.37 -6.03 36.89
N SER A 144 7.04 -5.06 36.05
CA SER A 144 5.63 -4.67 35.80
C SER A 144 4.88 -5.78 35.06
N ILE A 145 3.58 -5.93 35.35
CA ILE A 145 2.77 -6.96 34.72
C ILE A 145 2.60 -6.74 33.22
N LEU A 146 2.49 -5.48 32.78
CA LEU A 146 2.42 -5.12 31.36
C LEU A 146 3.68 -5.55 30.63
N TYR A 147 4.87 -5.26 31.18
CA TYR A 147 6.12 -5.72 30.57
C TYR A 147 6.13 -7.24 30.43
N ARG A 148 5.84 -7.96 31.52
CA ARG A 148 5.92 -9.43 31.53
C ARG A 148 4.92 -10.07 30.57
N ASN A 149 3.68 -9.58 30.52
CA ASN A 149 2.64 -10.15 29.64
C ASN A 149 2.93 -9.86 28.16
N PHE A 150 3.32 -8.63 27.79
CA PHE A 150 3.72 -8.36 26.41
C PHE A 150 5.02 -9.09 26.02
N ARG A 151 5.95 -9.31 26.95
CA ARG A 151 7.13 -10.15 26.70
C ARG A 151 6.75 -11.59 26.37
N ALA A 152 5.85 -12.15 27.17
CA ALA A 152 5.35 -13.51 26.97
C ALA A 152 4.62 -13.64 25.63
N LEU A 153 3.78 -12.66 25.30
CA LEU A 153 3.06 -12.61 24.02
C LEU A 153 4.03 -12.60 22.83
N LYS A 154 5.03 -11.68 22.82
CA LYS A 154 6.03 -11.61 21.75
C LYS A 154 6.81 -12.91 21.60
N THR A 155 7.15 -13.53 22.73
CA THR A 155 7.92 -14.78 22.74
C THR A 155 7.11 -15.94 22.17
N ALA A 156 5.84 -16.04 22.54
CA ALA A 156 4.94 -17.10 22.08
C ALA A 156 4.50 -16.94 20.63
N ILE A 157 4.42 -15.69 20.12
CA ILE A 157 3.99 -15.40 18.75
C ILE A 157 5.09 -14.60 18.03
N PRO A 158 6.17 -15.23 17.54
CA PRO A 158 7.25 -14.54 16.84
C PRO A 158 6.80 -13.81 15.56
N ALA A 159 5.68 -14.23 14.97
CA ALA A 159 5.08 -13.60 13.80
C ALA A 159 4.43 -12.23 14.10
N LEU A 160 4.14 -11.92 15.37
CA LEU A 160 3.57 -10.65 15.79
C LEU A 160 4.62 -9.55 15.70
N ASP A 161 4.44 -8.59 14.80
CA ASP A 161 5.41 -7.54 14.53
C ASP A 161 5.15 -6.30 15.38
N ALA A 162 3.88 -5.92 15.52
CA ALA A 162 3.50 -4.62 16.08
C ALA A 162 2.27 -4.68 16.99
N ILE A 163 2.12 -3.62 17.78
CA ILE A 163 0.90 -3.33 18.53
C ILE A 163 0.27 -2.07 17.96
N ASP A 164 -1.01 -2.16 17.62
CA ASP A 164 -1.86 -1.04 17.24
C ASP A 164 -2.62 -0.53 18.48
N LEU A 165 -2.85 0.79 18.57
CA LEU A 165 -3.37 1.44 19.78
C LEU A 165 -4.60 2.29 19.45
N ASP A 166 -5.78 1.77 19.79
CA ASP A 166 -7.10 2.39 19.58
C ASP A 166 -7.61 3.01 20.90
N ASP A 167 -6.93 4.05 21.38
CA ASP A 167 -7.32 4.79 22.60
C ASP A 167 -8.37 5.85 22.29
N GLU A 168 -9.62 5.46 22.46
CA GLU A 168 -10.73 6.38 22.22
C GLU A 168 -11.20 7.15 23.47
N ASN A 169 -10.64 6.87 24.66
CA ASN A 169 -11.28 7.29 25.92
C ASN A 169 -10.33 7.87 26.96
N CYS A 170 -9.11 7.37 27.07
CA CYS A 170 -8.21 7.72 28.17
C CYS A 170 -7.39 8.96 27.85
N TYR A 171 -6.74 9.00 26.68
CA TYR A 171 -5.91 10.12 26.21
C TYR A 171 -4.86 10.60 27.24
N ASP A 172 -4.26 9.68 28.01
CA ASP A 172 -3.21 10.02 28.98
C ASP A 172 -1.82 9.97 28.34
N LEU A 173 -1.28 11.15 28.01
CA LEU A 173 -0.06 11.26 27.22
C LEU A 173 1.16 10.64 27.91
N SER A 174 1.30 10.87 29.22
CA SER A 174 2.47 10.42 29.98
C SER A 174 2.57 8.90 30.03
N THR A 175 1.46 8.22 30.33
CA THR A 175 1.43 6.77 30.42
C THR A 175 1.45 6.11 29.04
N MET A 176 0.79 6.70 28.04
CA MET A 176 0.85 6.24 26.66
C MET A 176 2.29 6.24 26.12
N VAL A 177 3.03 7.35 26.31
CA VAL A 177 4.43 7.45 25.88
C VAL A 177 5.30 6.38 26.55
N LYS A 178 5.17 6.21 27.87
CA LYS A 178 5.90 5.17 28.62
C LYS A 178 5.58 3.76 28.13
N PHE A 179 4.31 3.49 27.86
CA PHE A 179 3.85 2.19 27.37
C PHE A 179 4.39 1.89 25.97
N CYS A 180 4.31 2.84 25.03
CA CYS A 180 4.88 2.69 23.69
C CYS A 180 6.40 2.44 23.72
N VAL A 181 7.15 3.20 24.55
CA VAL A 181 8.60 3.00 24.71
C VAL A 181 8.90 1.62 25.29
N MET A 182 8.10 1.13 26.23
CA MET A 182 8.19 -0.22 26.77
C MET A 182 8.02 -1.28 25.67
N LEU A 183 6.99 -1.17 24.84
CA LEU A 183 6.74 -2.07 23.71
C LEU A 183 7.92 -2.03 22.72
N GLY A 184 8.38 -0.84 22.35
CA GLY A 184 9.53 -0.64 21.47
C GLY A 184 10.80 -1.31 22.00
N ASN A 185 11.08 -1.19 23.30
CA ASN A 185 12.25 -1.82 23.94
C ASN A 185 12.19 -3.35 23.90
N GLN A 186 11.01 -3.93 23.74
CA GLN A 186 10.81 -5.38 23.59
C GLN A 186 10.80 -5.84 22.13
N GLY A 187 11.01 -4.92 21.17
CA GLY A 187 11.10 -5.23 19.73
C GLY A 187 9.76 -5.19 19.02
N TYR A 188 8.73 -4.60 19.62
CA TYR A 188 7.51 -4.25 18.89
C TYR A 188 7.71 -2.99 18.06
N LYS A 189 7.06 -2.94 16.90
CA LYS A 189 6.62 -1.68 16.31
C LYS A 189 5.30 -1.25 16.95
N VAL A 190 4.96 0.02 16.84
CA VAL A 190 3.71 0.59 17.34
C VAL A 190 3.01 1.34 16.20
N ALA A 191 1.73 1.05 16.01
CA ALA A 191 0.84 1.86 15.19
C ALA A 191 -0.12 2.64 16.09
N LEU A 192 -0.45 3.86 15.71
CA LEU A 192 -1.48 4.65 16.39
C LEU A 192 -2.78 4.58 15.57
N ASP A 193 -3.91 4.41 16.23
CA ASP A 193 -5.23 4.30 15.59
C ASP A 193 -6.15 5.47 16.00
N PRO A 194 -5.89 6.69 15.50
CA PRO A 194 -6.69 7.84 15.89
C PRO A 194 -8.01 7.90 15.12
N TYR A 195 -9.11 8.17 15.81
CA TYR A 195 -10.35 8.69 15.20
C TYR A 195 -10.56 10.20 15.45
N THR A 196 -9.90 10.77 16.47
CA THR A 196 -9.98 12.19 16.84
C THR A 196 -8.74 12.63 17.62
N ASN A 197 -8.73 13.86 18.14
CA ASN A 197 -7.70 14.40 19.03
C ASN A 197 -6.28 14.38 18.43
N ALA A 198 -6.12 15.04 17.27
CA ALA A 198 -4.84 15.10 16.56
C ALA A 198 -3.68 15.63 17.42
N GLY A 199 -3.93 16.56 18.34
CA GLY A 199 -2.91 17.11 19.25
C GLY A 199 -2.33 16.05 20.19
N PHE A 200 -3.16 15.18 20.74
CA PHE A 200 -2.71 14.06 21.57
C PHE A 200 -1.83 13.09 20.78
N TRP A 201 -2.33 12.59 19.65
CA TRP A 201 -1.64 11.55 18.89
C TRP A 201 -0.32 12.02 18.29
N THR A 202 -0.27 13.25 17.78
CA THR A 202 0.99 13.84 17.28
C THR A 202 2.00 14.05 18.40
N SER A 203 1.54 14.36 19.62
CA SER A 203 2.40 14.42 20.81
C SER A 203 2.92 13.04 21.22
N VAL A 204 2.08 12.00 21.19
CA VAL A 204 2.52 10.61 21.44
C VAL A 204 3.58 10.20 20.43
N ALA A 205 3.31 10.38 19.14
CA ALA A 205 4.22 10.03 18.05
C ALA A 205 5.60 10.68 18.20
N SER A 206 5.61 12.01 18.39
CA SER A 206 6.85 12.78 18.50
C SER A 206 7.65 12.43 19.77
N GLN A 207 6.99 12.34 20.93
CA GLN A 207 7.69 12.07 22.19
C GLN A 207 8.22 10.64 22.27
N VAL A 208 7.46 9.65 21.79
CA VAL A 208 7.94 8.27 21.76
C VAL A 208 9.12 8.12 20.82
N ASN A 209 9.04 8.64 19.59
CA ASN A 209 10.15 8.51 18.64
C ASN A 209 11.36 9.38 19.01
N ALA A 210 11.19 10.45 19.81
CA ALA A 210 12.31 11.18 20.41
C ALA A 210 13.04 10.34 21.47
N GLN A 211 12.30 9.55 22.28
CA GLN A 211 12.90 8.67 23.30
C GLN A 211 13.46 7.38 22.70
N ARG A 212 12.77 6.82 21.70
CA ARG A 212 13.14 5.58 21.02
C ARG A 212 12.72 5.62 19.54
N GLY A 213 13.63 6.10 18.71
CA GLY A 213 13.44 6.28 17.27
C GLY A 213 12.91 5.02 16.56
N GLY A 214 11.89 5.23 15.72
CA GLY A 214 11.29 4.18 14.90
C GLY A 214 10.41 3.20 15.66
N THR A 215 10.01 3.51 16.91
CA THR A 215 9.03 2.72 17.65
C THR A 215 7.66 2.88 17.02
N ILE A 216 7.21 4.11 16.82
CA ILE A 216 5.96 4.39 16.09
C ILE A 216 6.30 4.53 14.61
N ASP A 217 5.71 3.67 13.79
CA ASP A 217 6.03 3.56 12.35
C ASP A 217 4.82 3.60 11.41
N ALA A 218 3.61 3.66 11.96
CA ALA A 218 2.37 3.73 11.18
C ALA A 218 1.28 4.48 11.95
N ILE A 219 0.38 5.14 11.21
CA ILE A 219 -0.87 5.69 11.73
C ILE A 219 -2.03 5.06 10.95
N HIS A 220 -2.86 4.26 11.62
CA HIS A 220 -4.08 3.70 11.07
C HIS A 220 -5.22 4.70 11.32
N LEU A 221 -5.29 5.77 10.53
CA LEU A 221 -6.28 6.82 10.76
C LEU A 221 -7.67 6.31 10.45
N GLN A 222 -8.59 6.34 11.41
CA GLN A 222 -9.98 5.95 11.15
C GLN A 222 -10.67 7.02 10.30
N CYS A 223 -11.04 6.67 9.06
CA CYS A 223 -11.93 7.47 8.20
C CYS A 223 -13.29 6.77 8.01
N TYR A 224 -13.72 6.03 9.03
CA TYR A 224 -15.00 5.31 9.11
C TYR A 224 -15.69 5.56 10.44
N ASP A 225 -16.98 5.24 10.51
CA ASP A 225 -17.83 5.35 11.71
C ASP A 225 -17.64 6.69 12.47
N GLY A 226 -17.22 6.65 13.75
CA GLY A 226 -16.94 7.85 14.55
C GLY A 226 -15.84 8.75 13.97
N GLY A 227 -14.91 8.19 13.21
CA GLY A 227 -13.87 8.88 12.45
C GLY A 227 -14.26 9.21 11.00
N GLY A 228 -15.50 8.95 10.57
CA GLY A 228 -15.93 9.06 9.16
C GLY A 228 -15.72 10.42 8.51
N GLY A 229 -15.60 11.50 9.30
CA GLY A 229 -15.29 12.85 8.83
C GLY A 229 -13.80 13.15 8.65
N ASN A 230 -12.90 12.25 9.02
CA ASN A 230 -11.46 12.49 8.92
C ASN A 230 -10.99 12.58 7.47
N ASN A 231 -10.07 13.53 7.23
CA ASN A 231 -9.34 13.64 5.98
C ASN A 231 -7.84 13.43 6.27
N PRO A 232 -7.19 12.40 5.71
CA PRO A 232 -5.77 12.12 5.96
C PRO A 232 -4.84 13.30 5.65
N CYS A 233 -5.23 14.19 4.75
CA CYS A 233 -4.44 15.37 4.41
C CYS A 233 -4.34 16.40 5.54
N ALA A 234 -5.18 16.30 6.57
CA ALA A 234 -5.17 17.17 7.75
C ALA A 234 -4.30 16.63 8.90
N TRP A 235 -3.76 15.41 8.77
CA TRP A 235 -3.01 14.73 9.83
C TRP A 235 -1.52 14.69 9.50
N ASN A 236 -0.68 15.27 10.35
CA ASN A 236 0.77 15.36 10.13
C ASN A 236 1.56 14.81 11.32
N PHE A 237 2.29 13.73 11.09
CA PHE A 237 3.10 13.02 12.09
C PHE A 237 4.61 13.09 11.82
N GLY A 238 5.08 14.15 11.15
CA GLY A 238 6.52 14.41 11.00
C GLY A 238 7.27 13.36 10.19
N GLY A 239 6.60 12.72 9.21
CA GLY A 239 7.18 11.71 8.31
C GLY A 239 6.73 10.28 8.61
N ILE A 240 6.00 10.03 9.70
CA ILE A 240 5.34 8.74 9.92
C ILE A 240 4.16 8.63 8.93
N PRO A 241 4.06 7.55 8.13
CA PRO A 241 2.99 7.39 7.17
C PRO A 241 1.59 7.34 7.82
N VAL A 242 0.66 8.07 7.22
CA VAL A 242 -0.77 8.04 7.56
C VAL A 242 -1.50 7.17 6.56
N TYR A 243 -2.18 6.14 7.07
CA TYR A 243 -2.94 5.21 6.28
C TYR A 243 -4.42 5.31 6.64
N PRO A 244 -5.26 5.98 5.82
CA PRO A 244 -6.68 6.11 6.11
C PRO A 244 -7.39 4.76 6.01
N GLY A 245 -8.19 4.44 7.02
CA GLY A 245 -9.10 3.30 7.06
C GLY A 245 -10.48 3.65 6.52
N VAL A 246 -11.09 2.77 5.74
CA VAL A 246 -12.45 2.90 5.20
C VAL A 246 -13.30 1.68 5.53
N TRP A 247 -14.62 1.77 5.38
CA TRP A 247 -15.54 0.72 5.84
C TRP A 247 -16.40 0.15 4.73
N ASN A 248 -16.39 -1.18 4.62
CA ASN A 248 -17.14 -1.92 3.60
C ASN A 248 -18.67 -1.71 3.67
N ASN A 249 -19.21 -1.26 4.80
CA ASN A 249 -20.64 -0.96 4.94
C ASN A 249 -21.10 0.21 4.04
N VAL A 250 -20.18 1.15 3.76
CA VAL A 250 -20.46 2.34 2.94
C VAL A 250 -19.56 2.45 1.72
N ASP A 251 -18.48 1.67 1.65
CA ASP A 251 -17.52 1.69 0.55
C ASP A 251 -17.46 0.34 -0.19
N SER A 252 -17.85 0.38 -1.46
CA SER A 252 -17.55 -0.69 -2.42
C SER A 252 -16.06 -0.68 -2.80
N PRO A 253 -15.51 -1.77 -3.38
CA PRO A 253 -14.14 -1.77 -3.88
C PRO A 253 -13.83 -0.60 -4.86
N SER A 254 -14.78 -0.22 -5.72
CA SER A 254 -14.59 0.93 -6.62
C SER A 254 -14.53 2.28 -5.87
N SER A 255 -15.35 2.46 -4.84
CA SER A 255 -15.29 3.65 -3.96
C SER A 255 -13.95 3.70 -3.22
N VAL A 256 -13.51 2.57 -2.65
CA VAL A 256 -12.22 2.46 -1.96
C VAL A 256 -11.07 2.87 -2.89
N GLN A 257 -10.99 2.32 -4.10
CA GLN A 257 -9.93 2.69 -5.05
C GLN A 257 -9.95 4.18 -5.39
N THR A 258 -11.15 4.76 -5.56
CA THR A 258 -11.32 6.18 -5.86
C THR A 258 -10.83 7.05 -4.70
N LYS A 259 -11.23 6.74 -3.46
CA LYS A 259 -10.77 7.44 -2.25
C LYS A 259 -9.26 7.38 -2.10
N MET A 260 -8.66 6.19 -2.23
CA MET A 260 -7.21 6.00 -2.15
C MET A 260 -6.46 6.78 -3.24
N THR A 261 -6.96 6.75 -4.47
CA THR A 261 -6.37 7.52 -5.59
C THR A 261 -6.40 9.02 -5.29
N ASN A 262 -7.54 9.53 -4.81
CA ASN A 262 -7.72 10.95 -4.51
C ASN A 262 -6.80 11.40 -3.38
N TRP A 263 -6.77 10.69 -2.25
CA TRP A 263 -5.90 11.03 -1.13
C TRP A 263 -4.42 10.90 -1.48
N LYS A 264 -4.03 9.91 -2.31
CA LYS A 264 -2.65 9.81 -2.81
C LYS A 264 -2.28 11.07 -3.61
N ASN A 265 -3.15 11.50 -4.51
CA ASN A 265 -2.88 12.67 -5.34
C ASN A 265 -2.90 13.98 -4.55
N GLN A 266 -3.73 14.08 -3.51
CA GLN A 266 -3.90 15.28 -2.70
C GLN A 266 -2.80 15.46 -1.65
N CYS A 267 -2.41 14.39 -0.97
CA CYS A 267 -1.50 14.46 0.17
C CYS A 267 -0.51 13.29 0.27
N GLY A 268 -0.36 12.49 -0.80
CA GLY A 268 0.75 11.55 -0.91
C GLY A 268 0.67 10.35 0.04
N ILE A 269 -0.54 9.93 0.46
CA ILE A 269 -0.67 8.70 1.24
C ILE A 269 -0.02 7.53 0.48
N SER A 270 0.63 6.64 1.23
CA SER A 270 1.28 5.46 0.68
C SER A 270 0.52 4.17 0.96
N GLY A 271 -0.67 4.23 1.55
CA GLY A 271 -1.42 3.04 1.93
C GLY A 271 -2.82 3.35 2.41
N GLY A 272 -3.56 2.31 2.76
CA GLY A 272 -4.91 2.42 3.29
C GLY A 272 -5.37 1.12 3.93
N TRP A 273 -6.48 1.18 4.67
CA TRP A 273 -6.95 0.06 5.48
C TRP A 273 -8.44 -0.21 5.33
N MET A 274 -8.84 -1.45 5.58
CA MET A 274 -10.24 -1.83 5.66
C MET A 274 -10.67 -2.16 7.09
N TRP A 275 -11.75 -1.52 7.52
CA TRP A 275 -12.61 -1.94 8.62
C TRP A 275 -13.85 -2.65 8.03
N LEU A 276 -14.34 -3.77 8.58
CA LEU A 276 -13.56 -4.86 9.17
C LEU A 276 -13.85 -6.15 8.39
N TYR A 277 -12.90 -7.09 8.36
CA TYR A 277 -12.96 -8.32 7.57
C TYR A 277 -14.29 -9.08 7.72
N ASP A 278 -14.85 -9.09 8.92
CA ASP A 278 -16.11 -9.75 9.29
C ASP A 278 -17.26 -9.39 8.34
N GLY A 279 -17.28 -8.16 7.82
CA GLY A 279 -18.33 -7.66 6.95
C GLY A 279 -18.22 -8.05 5.48
N PHE A 280 -17.09 -8.61 5.04
CA PHE A 280 -16.82 -8.90 3.62
C PHE A 280 -15.97 -10.16 3.40
N ILE A 281 -16.11 -11.13 4.30
CA ILE A 281 -15.55 -12.48 4.16
C ILE A 281 -15.85 -13.06 2.77
N GLY A 282 -14.84 -13.59 2.10
CA GLY A 282 -14.90 -14.10 0.73
C GLY A 282 -14.53 -13.06 -0.34
N ASN A 283 -14.46 -11.77 0.01
CA ASN A 283 -14.16 -10.68 -0.90
C ASN A 283 -12.88 -9.90 -0.53
N ALA A 284 -12.07 -10.39 0.42
CA ALA A 284 -10.88 -9.68 0.89
C ALA A 284 -9.93 -9.27 -0.26
N ALA A 285 -9.79 -10.12 -1.29
CA ALA A 285 -8.92 -9.84 -2.41
C ALA A 285 -9.36 -8.64 -3.27
N GLN A 286 -10.66 -8.39 -3.39
CA GLN A 286 -11.18 -7.25 -4.15
C GLN A 286 -10.88 -5.93 -3.45
N TYR A 287 -11.01 -5.90 -2.12
CA TYR A 287 -10.70 -4.73 -1.31
C TYR A 287 -9.18 -4.46 -1.22
N ALA A 288 -8.38 -5.51 -1.06
CA ALA A 288 -6.92 -5.38 -1.14
C ALA A 288 -6.49 -4.82 -2.50
N ALA A 289 -7.05 -5.34 -3.60
CA ALA A 289 -6.79 -4.84 -4.95
C ALA A 289 -7.22 -3.38 -5.09
N ALA A 290 -8.38 -2.98 -4.57
CA ALA A 290 -8.83 -1.59 -4.62
C ALA A 290 -7.84 -0.62 -3.95
N ILE A 291 -7.36 -0.97 -2.75
CA ILE A 291 -6.36 -0.15 -2.04
C ILE A 291 -5.05 -0.14 -2.82
N ASN A 292 -4.51 -1.32 -3.16
CA ASN A 292 -3.26 -1.46 -3.89
C ASN A 292 -3.27 -0.72 -5.24
N ASN A 293 -4.39 -0.73 -5.95
CA ASN A 293 -4.56 -0.01 -7.21
C ASN A 293 -4.70 1.51 -6.99
N GLY A 294 -5.36 1.94 -5.92
CA GLY A 294 -5.48 3.37 -5.62
C GLY A 294 -4.13 4.00 -5.25
N ILE A 295 -3.33 3.28 -4.45
CA ILE A 295 -2.00 3.73 -4.01
C ILE A 295 -0.89 3.45 -5.02
N GLY A 296 -1.07 2.44 -5.87
CA GLY A 296 -0.10 2.02 -6.87
C GLY A 296 0.20 3.08 -7.93
N PRO A 297 1.24 2.87 -8.76
CA PRO A 297 1.50 3.72 -9.92
C PRO A 297 0.23 3.70 -10.79
N SER A 298 -0.38 4.88 -10.92
CA SER A 298 -1.80 5.06 -11.14
C SER A 298 -2.49 4.04 -12.04
N THR A 299 -3.21 3.10 -11.42
CA THR A 299 -4.14 2.21 -12.10
C THR A 299 -5.50 2.88 -12.20
N LEU A 300 -5.92 3.17 -13.43
CA LEU A 300 -7.30 3.53 -13.74
C LEU A 300 -8.23 2.37 -13.35
N ILE A 301 -9.41 2.71 -12.80
CA ILE A 301 -10.48 1.73 -12.60
C ILE A 301 -10.98 1.24 -13.96
N ASN A 302 -11.55 0.03 -14.01
CA ASN A 302 -12.25 -0.41 -15.20
C ASN A 302 -13.49 0.46 -15.42
N GLY A 303 -13.68 0.97 -16.63
CA GLY A 303 -14.79 1.88 -16.89
C GLY A 303 -14.81 2.47 -18.29
N VAL A 304 -15.84 3.26 -18.56
CA VAL A 304 -15.97 4.02 -19.80
C VAL A 304 -15.40 5.41 -19.57
N TYR A 305 -14.50 5.83 -20.44
CA TYR A 305 -13.78 7.08 -20.33
C TYR A 305 -13.94 7.92 -21.58
N GLU A 306 -13.96 9.23 -21.39
CA GLU A 306 -13.37 10.16 -22.34
C GLU A 306 -11.87 10.20 -22.07
N ILE A 307 -11.07 10.07 -23.13
CA ILE A 307 -9.62 10.20 -23.07
C ILE A 307 -9.28 11.53 -23.74
N ALA A 308 -8.97 12.56 -22.95
CA ALA A 308 -8.79 13.93 -23.43
C ALA A 308 -7.31 14.32 -23.46
N ALA A 309 -6.84 14.90 -24.57
CA ALA A 309 -5.50 15.46 -24.69
C ALA A 309 -5.34 16.63 -23.71
N ALA A 310 -4.34 16.57 -22.84
CA ALA A 310 -4.08 17.58 -21.82
C ALA A 310 -3.70 18.94 -22.41
N THR A 311 -3.18 18.97 -23.65
CA THR A 311 -2.77 20.21 -24.32
C THR A 311 -3.94 21.08 -24.76
N THR A 312 -5.09 20.48 -25.11
CA THR A 312 -6.21 21.19 -25.75
C THR A 312 -7.59 20.84 -25.21
N GLY A 313 -7.73 19.74 -24.46
CA GLY A 313 -9.02 19.19 -24.04
C GLY A 313 -9.75 18.40 -25.13
N ASN A 314 -9.18 18.29 -26.34
CA ASN A 314 -9.79 17.47 -27.41
C ASN A 314 -9.75 15.99 -27.05
N ALA A 315 -10.81 15.27 -27.40
CA ALA A 315 -10.95 13.85 -27.12
C ALA A 315 -10.25 12.98 -28.18
N LEU A 316 -9.80 11.80 -27.73
CA LEU A 316 -9.44 10.68 -28.59
C LEU A 316 -10.68 10.20 -29.34
N ASP A 317 -10.68 10.31 -30.66
CA ASP A 317 -11.86 10.23 -31.50
C ASP A 317 -11.68 9.21 -32.64
N CYS A 318 -12.68 8.37 -32.85
CA CYS A 318 -12.76 7.53 -34.05
C CYS A 318 -13.30 8.38 -35.20
N TYR A 319 -12.47 8.57 -36.24
CA TYR A 319 -12.74 9.48 -37.35
C TYR A 319 -14.09 9.19 -38.01
N GLY A 320 -14.87 10.26 -38.21
CA GLY A 320 -16.13 10.19 -38.95
C GLY A 320 -17.15 9.24 -38.32
N PHE A 321 -17.13 9.06 -37.00
CA PHE A 321 -17.95 8.08 -36.27
C PHE A 321 -17.69 6.62 -36.69
N GLY A 322 -16.52 6.35 -37.28
CA GLY A 322 -16.16 5.04 -37.78
C GLY A 322 -16.06 4.00 -36.65
N ASN A 323 -16.45 2.76 -36.98
CA ASN A 323 -16.43 1.65 -36.04
C ASN A 323 -15.90 0.36 -36.67
N THR A 324 -15.25 0.42 -37.84
CA THR A 324 -14.73 -0.74 -38.59
C THR A 324 -13.20 -0.85 -38.50
N ASN A 325 -12.65 -2.01 -38.86
CA ASN A 325 -11.20 -2.20 -38.92
C ASN A 325 -10.56 -1.18 -39.88
N GLY A 326 -9.46 -0.57 -39.44
CA GLY A 326 -8.76 0.48 -40.18
C GLY A 326 -9.31 1.88 -39.95
N THR A 327 -10.37 2.06 -39.13
CA THR A 327 -10.86 3.41 -38.78
C THR A 327 -9.73 4.21 -38.14
N PRO A 328 -9.37 5.38 -38.70
CA PRO A 328 -8.43 6.33 -38.12
C PRO A 328 -8.77 6.81 -36.71
N ILE A 329 -7.75 6.99 -35.88
CA ILE A 329 -7.87 7.75 -34.62
C ILE A 329 -7.29 9.15 -34.78
N GLN A 330 -8.02 10.14 -34.26
CA GLN A 330 -7.69 11.56 -34.30
C GLN A 330 -8.00 12.28 -32.98
N LEU A 331 -7.64 13.56 -32.90
CA LEU A 331 -8.14 14.50 -31.89
C LEU A 331 -9.32 15.29 -32.44
N TRP A 332 -10.42 15.35 -31.67
CA TRP A 332 -11.60 16.14 -32.01
C TRP A 332 -12.26 16.73 -30.76
N PRO A 333 -12.94 17.89 -30.83
CA PRO A 333 -13.70 18.41 -29.71
C PRO A 333 -14.69 17.39 -29.17
N TYR A 334 -14.75 17.25 -27.84
CA TYR A 334 -15.65 16.29 -27.21
C TYR A 334 -17.12 16.70 -27.43
N ALA A 335 -17.89 15.80 -28.04
CA ALA A 335 -19.31 15.96 -28.32
C ALA A 335 -20.19 14.96 -27.55
N GLY A 336 -19.59 14.08 -26.73
CA GLY A 336 -20.32 13.08 -25.94
C GLY A 336 -20.85 11.89 -26.75
N THR A 337 -20.47 11.78 -28.01
CA THR A 337 -20.87 10.70 -28.92
C THR A 337 -20.07 9.42 -28.69
N ASN A 338 -20.60 8.27 -29.14
CA ASN A 338 -20.01 6.95 -28.84
C ASN A 338 -18.60 6.75 -29.43
N ASN A 339 -18.25 7.44 -30.51
CA ASN A 339 -16.94 7.38 -31.14
C ASN A 339 -15.81 8.04 -30.31
N GLN A 340 -16.16 8.68 -29.18
CA GLN A 340 -15.25 9.32 -28.24
C GLN A 340 -15.29 8.67 -26.84
N LYS A 341 -16.02 7.57 -26.70
CA LYS A 341 -16.15 6.81 -25.45
C LYS A 341 -15.34 5.52 -25.55
N TRP A 342 -14.47 5.32 -24.57
CA TRP A 342 -13.51 4.22 -24.56
C TRP A 342 -13.71 3.37 -23.31
N LEU A 343 -14.01 2.09 -23.50
CA LEU A 343 -13.94 1.11 -22.44
C LEU A 343 -12.48 0.79 -22.15
N VAL A 344 -12.01 1.17 -20.97
CA VAL A 344 -10.66 0.92 -20.47
C VAL A 344 -10.75 -0.17 -19.41
N ASN A 345 -10.10 -1.31 -19.67
CA ASN A 345 -10.10 -2.46 -18.76
C ASN A 345 -8.68 -2.90 -18.46
N SER A 346 -8.37 -3.07 -17.18
CA SER A 346 -7.15 -3.73 -16.71
C SER A 346 -7.13 -5.18 -17.20
N LEU A 347 -5.99 -5.59 -17.72
CA LEU A 347 -5.69 -6.97 -18.11
C LEU A 347 -5.03 -7.76 -16.96
N ASN A 348 -4.96 -7.18 -15.75
CA ASN A 348 -4.38 -7.77 -14.54
C ASN A 348 -2.90 -8.17 -14.66
N ASN A 349 -2.17 -7.58 -15.61
CA ASN A 349 -0.76 -7.82 -15.88
C ASN A 349 0.06 -6.52 -16.03
N GLY A 350 -0.49 -5.40 -15.55
CA GLY A 350 0.11 -4.06 -15.70
C GLY A 350 -0.23 -3.34 -17.00
N TYR A 351 -1.05 -3.94 -17.88
CA TYR A 351 -1.55 -3.32 -19.11
C TYR A 351 -3.07 -3.21 -19.12
N TYR A 352 -3.57 -2.42 -20.05
CA TYR A 352 -4.97 -2.15 -20.30
C TYR A 352 -5.34 -2.47 -21.76
N SER A 353 -6.58 -2.90 -21.97
CA SER A 353 -7.24 -2.76 -23.27
C SER A 353 -7.99 -1.43 -23.32
N ILE A 354 -7.89 -0.71 -24.44
CA ILE A 354 -8.67 0.50 -24.72
C ILE A 354 -9.55 0.18 -25.93
N ARG A 355 -10.87 0.06 -25.73
CA ARG A 355 -11.80 -0.47 -26.74
C ARG A 355 -13.01 0.42 -26.93
N THR A 356 -13.57 0.44 -28.13
CA THR A 356 -14.84 1.13 -28.39
C THR A 356 -16.02 0.36 -27.79
N ILE A 357 -17.17 1.03 -27.70
CA ILE A 357 -18.44 0.41 -27.34
C ILE A 357 -19.34 0.47 -28.57
N ASN A 358 -19.85 -0.67 -29.01
CA ASN A 358 -20.76 -0.73 -30.15
C ASN A 358 -22.11 -0.08 -29.79
N PRO A 359 -22.89 0.40 -30.78
CA PRO A 359 -24.21 1.01 -30.52
C PRO A 359 -25.18 0.12 -29.71
N ASN A 360 -25.01 -1.21 -29.79
CA ASN A 360 -25.80 -2.19 -29.03
C ASN A 360 -25.27 -2.47 -27.60
N GLY A 361 -24.29 -1.69 -27.13
CA GLY A 361 -23.70 -1.83 -25.79
C GLY A 361 -22.63 -2.93 -25.66
N THR A 362 -22.37 -3.71 -26.71
CA THR A 362 -21.32 -4.73 -26.69
C THR A 362 -19.92 -4.10 -26.84
N ILE A 363 -18.90 -4.81 -26.37
CA ILE A 363 -17.51 -4.36 -26.52
C ILE A 363 -17.12 -4.40 -28.00
N GLY A 364 -16.64 -3.27 -28.51
CA GLY A 364 -16.21 -3.09 -29.88
C GLY A 364 -14.74 -3.38 -30.13
N ARG A 365 -14.19 -2.70 -31.13
CA ARG A 365 -12.81 -2.83 -31.60
C ARG A 365 -11.81 -2.20 -30.63
N SER A 366 -10.55 -2.60 -30.75
CA SER A 366 -9.46 -2.10 -29.92
C SER A 366 -8.74 -0.94 -30.59
N LEU A 367 -8.23 -0.04 -29.77
CA LEU A 367 -7.12 0.83 -30.13
C LEU A 367 -5.92 -0.04 -30.48
N ASP A 368 -5.36 0.16 -31.67
CA ASP A 368 -4.40 -0.75 -32.32
C ASP A 368 -3.25 0.03 -32.98
N CYS A 369 -2.02 -0.48 -32.84
CA CYS A 369 -0.86 0.00 -33.60
C CYS A 369 -0.88 -0.63 -35.01
N THR A 370 -1.21 0.17 -36.03
CA THR A 370 -1.45 -0.31 -37.40
C THR A 370 -0.31 -1.20 -37.90
N GLY A 371 -0.67 -2.38 -38.43
CA GLY A 371 0.29 -3.36 -38.93
C GLY A 371 1.10 -4.06 -37.84
N ALA A 372 0.63 -4.05 -36.59
CA ALA A 372 1.31 -4.62 -35.43
C ALA A 372 2.72 -4.02 -35.19
N SER A 373 2.95 -2.79 -35.63
CA SER A 373 4.26 -2.13 -35.59
C SER A 373 4.44 -1.29 -34.31
N PRO A 374 5.50 -1.52 -33.51
CA PRO A 374 5.82 -0.66 -32.36
C PRO A 374 6.69 0.56 -32.74
N ASN A 375 7.00 0.74 -34.02
CA ASN A 375 8.00 1.71 -34.48
C ASN A 375 7.48 3.15 -34.48
N ASN A 376 8.41 4.11 -34.46
CA ASN A 376 8.10 5.54 -34.52
C ASN A 376 7.28 5.87 -35.77
N GLY A 377 6.28 6.73 -35.63
CA GLY A 377 5.40 7.14 -36.72
C GLY A 377 4.30 6.12 -37.06
N THR A 378 4.21 4.99 -36.36
CA THR A 378 3.10 4.04 -36.59
C THR A 378 1.78 4.70 -36.17
N TYR A 379 0.87 4.90 -37.13
CA TYR A 379 -0.45 5.44 -36.83
C TYR A 379 -1.33 4.47 -36.04
N ILE A 380 -2.23 5.06 -35.27
CA ILE A 380 -3.21 4.33 -34.49
C ILE A 380 -4.54 4.26 -35.24
N GLY A 381 -5.15 3.08 -35.17
CA GLY A 381 -6.44 2.78 -35.78
C GLY A 381 -7.27 1.85 -34.90
N LEU A 382 -8.49 1.55 -35.37
CA LEU A 382 -9.30 0.48 -34.80
C LEU A 382 -9.00 -0.85 -35.47
N TRP A 383 -8.90 -1.91 -34.67
CA TRP A 383 -8.86 -3.28 -35.16
C TRP A 383 -9.59 -4.24 -34.23
N ASP A 384 -10.03 -5.39 -34.74
CA ASP A 384 -10.63 -6.43 -33.91
C ASP A 384 -9.63 -6.92 -32.86
N TRP A 385 -10.11 -7.07 -31.63
CA TRP A 385 -9.28 -7.49 -30.50
C TRP A 385 -8.77 -8.91 -30.69
N ASN A 386 -7.45 -9.08 -30.65
CA ASN A 386 -6.77 -10.37 -30.65
C ASN A 386 -5.81 -10.55 -29.46
N GLY A 387 -5.64 -9.51 -28.62
CA GLY A 387 -4.82 -9.55 -27.42
C GLY A 387 -3.31 -9.45 -27.68
N GLY A 388 -2.89 -9.16 -28.91
CA GLY A 388 -1.49 -8.92 -29.24
C GLY A 388 -0.91 -7.68 -28.53
N PRO A 389 0.42 -7.60 -28.32
CA PRO A 389 1.05 -6.46 -27.64
C PRO A 389 0.76 -5.09 -28.26
N TRP A 390 0.46 -5.02 -29.56
CA TRP A 390 0.09 -3.80 -30.27
C TRP A 390 -1.33 -3.28 -29.96
N GLN A 391 -2.11 -4.01 -29.16
CA GLN A 391 -3.43 -3.61 -28.66
C GLN A 391 -3.46 -3.43 -27.14
N GLN A 392 -2.33 -3.67 -26.47
CA GLN A 392 -2.20 -3.54 -25.02
C GLN A 392 -1.44 -2.26 -24.66
N TRP A 393 -1.91 -1.57 -23.63
CA TRP A 393 -1.45 -0.24 -23.29
C TRP A 393 -1.02 -0.15 -21.84
N GLN A 394 0.20 0.31 -21.60
CA GLN A 394 0.64 0.70 -20.27
C GLN A 394 0.24 2.15 -20.03
N ILE A 395 -0.66 2.37 -19.08
CA ILE A 395 -1.13 3.71 -18.71
C ILE A 395 -0.38 4.11 -17.45
N THR A 396 0.45 5.15 -17.54
CA THR A 396 1.32 5.59 -16.44
C THR A 396 1.01 7.04 -16.13
N ALA A 397 0.68 7.33 -14.86
CA ALA A 397 0.51 8.72 -14.46
C ALA A 397 1.80 9.52 -14.64
N THR A 398 1.60 10.78 -14.99
CA THR A 398 2.63 11.82 -14.96
C THR A 398 2.29 12.78 -13.80
N SER A 399 2.26 14.09 -14.03
CA SER A 399 1.93 15.08 -13.00
C SER A 399 0.56 15.72 -13.23
N GLY A 400 -0.12 16.14 -12.17
CA GLY A 400 -1.38 16.89 -12.27
C GLY A 400 -2.58 16.07 -12.78
N GLY A 401 -2.64 14.77 -12.45
CA GLY A 401 -3.74 13.89 -12.87
C GLY A 401 -3.70 13.46 -14.35
N ARG A 402 -2.59 13.75 -15.04
CA ARG A 402 -2.34 13.37 -16.43
C ARG A 402 -1.68 12.00 -16.51
N TYR A 403 -1.75 11.40 -17.70
CA TYR A 403 -1.21 10.08 -18.00
C TYR A 403 -0.48 10.07 -19.33
N LYS A 404 0.53 9.22 -19.46
CA LYS A 404 1.05 8.76 -20.75
C LYS A 404 0.50 7.37 -21.05
N ILE A 405 0.27 7.09 -22.33
CA ILE A 405 -0.24 5.80 -22.81
C ILE A 405 0.84 5.18 -23.69
N SER A 406 1.54 4.16 -23.17
CA SER A 406 2.64 3.47 -23.87
C SER A 406 2.17 2.16 -24.48
N THR A 407 2.62 1.83 -25.69
CA THR A 407 2.34 0.50 -26.28
C THR A 407 3.06 -0.60 -25.49
N ALA A 408 2.46 -1.79 -25.37
CA ALA A 408 3.17 -2.97 -24.86
C ALA A 408 4.15 -3.55 -25.89
N GLY A 409 3.93 -3.25 -27.18
CA GLY A 409 4.86 -3.58 -28.26
C GLY A 409 6.22 -2.95 -28.02
N THR A 410 7.27 -3.75 -28.09
CA THR A 410 8.64 -3.32 -27.80
C THR A 410 9.43 -3.26 -29.09
N LYS A 411 10.16 -2.17 -29.31
CA LYS A 411 11.06 -2.02 -30.46
C LYS A 411 12.27 -2.97 -30.34
N PRO A 412 13.02 -3.22 -31.43
CA PRO A 412 14.24 -4.04 -31.36
C PRO A 412 15.29 -3.53 -30.35
N ASP A 413 15.29 -2.23 -30.05
CA ASP A 413 16.16 -1.59 -29.07
C ASP A 413 15.69 -1.74 -27.60
N GLY A 414 14.60 -2.47 -27.35
CA GLY A 414 14.03 -2.69 -26.02
C GLY A 414 13.15 -1.55 -25.50
N THR A 415 13.02 -0.44 -26.23
CA THR A 415 12.22 0.72 -25.82
C THR A 415 10.78 0.66 -26.33
N ARG A 416 9.92 1.49 -25.76
CA ARG A 416 8.48 1.58 -26.07
C ARG A 416 8.09 3.00 -26.40
N ASN A 417 7.19 3.13 -27.35
CA ASN A 417 6.62 4.42 -27.75
C ASN A 417 5.29 4.70 -27.04
N VAL A 418 4.89 5.96 -27.07
CA VAL A 418 3.62 6.45 -26.51
C VAL A 418 2.68 6.92 -27.61
N LEU A 419 1.39 6.99 -27.30
CA LEU A 419 0.40 7.72 -28.10
C LEU A 419 0.75 9.21 -28.11
N ASP A 420 0.90 9.76 -29.30
CA ASP A 420 1.23 11.17 -29.51
C ASP A 420 0.44 11.77 -30.67
N GLY A 421 0.30 13.09 -30.64
CA GLY A 421 -0.28 13.87 -31.73
C GLY A 421 0.75 14.04 -32.84
N GLU A 422 0.36 13.72 -34.08
CA GLU A 422 1.21 13.92 -35.25
C GLU A 422 1.73 15.38 -35.31
N ASN A 423 3.02 15.52 -35.63
CA ASN A 423 3.72 16.80 -35.72
C ASN A 423 3.64 17.67 -34.44
N CYS A 424 3.55 17.04 -33.26
CA CYS A 424 3.41 17.74 -31.98
C CYS A 424 2.16 18.64 -31.91
N SER A 425 1.09 18.25 -32.60
CA SER A 425 -0.16 19.00 -32.66
C SER A 425 -1.19 18.49 -31.64
N GLY A 426 -1.95 19.43 -31.06
CA GLY A 426 -3.18 19.16 -30.29
C GLY A 426 -4.46 19.58 -31.02
N ALA A 427 -4.31 20.09 -32.25
CA ALA A 427 -5.41 20.68 -33.03
C ALA A 427 -6.42 19.63 -33.49
N ASN A 428 -7.59 20.10 -33.92
CA ASN A 428 -8.63 19.26 -34.51
C ASN A 428 -8.10 18.53 -35.74
N ASN A 429 -8.52 17.28 -35.93
CA ASN A 429 -8.07 16.35 -36.99
C ASN A 429 -6.62 15.86 -36.86
N THR A 430 -5.89 16.22 -35.80
CA THR A 430 -4.55 15.66 -35.59
C THR A 430 -4.64 14.15 -35.47
N ARG A 431 -3.91 13.41 -36.33
CA ARG A 431 -3.82 11.95 -36.24
C ARG A 431 -2.99 11.52 -35.05
N ILE A 432 -3.35 10.39 -34.46
CA ILE A 432 -2.58 9.77 -33.38
C ILE A 432 -1.60 8.75 -33.94
N LEU A 433 -0.37 8.81 -33.46
CA LEU A 433 0.72 7.90 -33.83
C LEU A 433 1.54 7.48 -32.61
N LEU A 434 2.45 6.53 -32.81
CA LEU A 434 3.46 6.15 -31.84
C LEU A 434 4.72 7.03 -31.96
N TRP A 435 5.14 7.66 -30.86
CA TRP A 435 6.38 8.43 -30.81
C TRP A 435 7.20 8.16 -29.54
N PRO A 436 8.54 8.32 -29.57
CA PRO A 436 9.37 8.21 -28.37
C PRO A 436 9.01 9.24 -27.32
N TRP A 437 8.84 8.79 -26.08
CA TRP A 437 8.57 9.69 -24.96
C TRP A 437 9.82 10.51 -24.61
N SER A 438 9.70 11.83 -24.73
CA SER A 438 10.76 12.78 -24.33
C SER A 438 10.38 13.64 -23.11
N GLY A 439 9.10 13.66 -22.73
CA GLY A 439 8.58 14.50 -21.64
C GLY A 439 8.58 16.01 -21.93
N GLY A 440 8.79 16.41 -23.19
CA GLY A 440 8.75 17.81 -23.63
C GLY A 440 7.33 18.39 -23.68
N SER A 441 7.21 19.71 -23.82
CA SER A 441 5.94 20.45 -23.77
C SER A 441 4.95 20.15 -24.90
N CYS A 442 5.39 19.52 -25.98
CA CYS A 442 4.54 19.16 -27.11
C CYS A 442 4.16 17.67 -27.15
N GLN A 443 4.69 16.88 -26.20
CA GLN A 443 4.33 15.48 -26.01
C GLN A 443 2.89 15.38 -25.48
N GLN A 444 2.06 14.55 -26.09
CA GLN A 444 0.72 14.36 -25.58
C GLN A 444 0.69 13.61 -24.25
N GLU A 445 -0.09 14.18 -23.34
CA GLU A 445 -0.54 13.57 -22.10
C GLU A 445 -2.06 13.55 -22.11
N TRP A 446 -2.64 12.68 -21.29
CA TRP A 446 -4.04 12.33 -21.38
C TRP A 446 -4.72 12.46 -20.02
N PHE A 447 -5.90 13.06 -19.99
CA PHE A 447 -6.83 12.92 -18.89
C PHE A 447 -7.79 11.77 -19.20
N PHE A 448 -8.06 10.94 -18.18
CA PHE A 448 -9.08 9.91 -18.25
C PHE A 448 -10.28 10.35 -17.40
N LEU A 449 -11.33 10.82 -18.08
CA LEU A 449 -12.55 11.33 -17.45
C LEU A 449 -13.66 10.27 -17.52
N LEU A 450 -14.04 9.70 -16.37
CA LEU A 450 -15.05 8.64 -16.28
C LEU A 450 -16.42 9.14 -16.77
N LYS A 451 -17.18 8.32 -17.49
CA LYS A 451 -18.47 8.65 -18.13
C LYS A 451 -19.62 7.73 -17.73
#